data_AF-A0A136LT95-F1
#
_entry.id   AF-A0A136LT95-F1
#
_cell.length_a   1.000
_cell.length_b   1.000
_cell.length_c   1.000
_cell.angle_alpha   90.00
_cell.angle_beta   90.00
_cell.angle_gamma   90.00
#
_symmetry.space_group_name_H-M   'P 1'
#
loop_
_entity.id
_entity.type
_entity.pdbx_description
1 polymer ?
#
loop_
_entity_poly.entity_id
_entity_poly.type
_entity_poly.pdbx_seq_one_letter_code
_entity_poly.pdbx_strand_id
1 'polypeptide(L)'
;MFLWLLIAVVEIAVAGNMAPHRVITYAPPLAYFISHYILLIRRKWIAELLLWGFTAGIVTVAYLARYGKIDSIDYQKIYFNKVDAAPVNKRILVLDEQWGYFENNTLATGFYEWKISQKYFRETDYFQNVVLIDKAFENDLPELIVDPNQVMPGVFKRIPAIAKQYVKHGTTYQLISIANPK
;
A
#
# COMPACT_ATOMS: atom_id res chain seq x y z
N MET A 1 -0.30 -35.26 5.27
CA MET A 1 -1.36 -34.22 5.28
C MET A 1 -1.82 -33.86 6.69
N PHE A 2 -2.06 -34.81 7.59
CA PHE A 2 -2.43 -34.48 8.99
C PHE A 2 -1.39 -33.62 9.71
N LEU A 3 -0.11 -33.99 9.66
CA LEU A 3 0.99 -33.20 10.25
C LEU A 3 1.07 -31.78 9.67
N TRP A 4 0.82 -31.64 8.37
CA TRP A 4 0.76 -30.33 7.70
C TRP A 4 -0.40 -29.47 8.20
N LEU A 5 -1.56 -30.07 8.48
CA LEU A 5 -2.70 -29.38 9.08
C LEU A 5 -2.35 -28.86 10.48
N LEU A 6 -1.68 -29.67 11.31
CA LEU A 6 -1.24 -29.24 12.64
C LEU A 6 -0.25 -28.07 12.57
N ILE A 7 0.72 -28.12 11.65
CA ILE A 7 1.68 -27.03 11.45
C ILE A 7 0.96 -25.75 11.01
N ALA A 8 0.02 -25.84 10.07
CA ALA A 8 -0.76 -24.69 9.61
C ALA A 8 -1.61 -24.06 10.73
N VAL A 9 -2.16 -24.87 11.65
CA VAL A 9 -2.90 -24.35 12.83
C VAL A 9 -1.95 -23.62 13.78
N VAL A 10 -0.77 -24.19 14.05
CA VAL A 10 0.26 -23.55 14.89
C VAL A 10 0.74 -22.23 14.25
N GLU A 11 0.94 -22.21 12.93
CA GLU A 11 1.32 -21.01 12.18
C GLU A 11 0.32 -19.88 12.43
N ILE A 12 -0.98 -20.14 12.25
CA ILE A 12 -2.03 -19.14 12.48
C ILE A 12 -2.05 -18.66 13.93
N ALA A 13 -1.87 -19.55 14.90
CA ALA A 13 -1.87 -19.21 16.32
C ALA A 13 -0.68 -18.32 16.72
N VAL A 14 0.51 -18.55 16.15
CA VAL A 14 1.72 -17.80 16.48
C VAL A 14 1.74 -16.42 15.81
N ALA A 15 1.10 -16.28 14.65
CA ALA A 15 1.35 -15.14 13.79
C ALA A 15 0.78 -13.79 14.29
N GLY A 16 -0.07 -13.78 15.32
CA GLY A 16 -0.53 -12.57 16.04
C GLY A 16 -1.51 -11.65 15.28
N ASN A 17 -1.43 -11.59 13.95
CA ASN A 17 -2.33 -10.82 13.07
C ASN A 17 -3.01 -11.73 12.05
N MET A 18 -4.33 -11.63 11.91
CA MET A 18 -5.09 -12.35 10.89
C MET A 18 -4.92 -11.65 9.54
N ALA A 19 -4.15 -12.26 8.63
CA ALA A 19 -4.03 -11.80 7.24
C ALA A 19 -4.47 -12.91 6.28
N PRO A 20 -5.17 -12.60 5.18
CA PRO A 20 -5.74 -13.61 4.28
C PRO A 20 -4.72 -14.63 3.74
N HIS A 21 -3.49 -14.20 3.50
CA HIS A 21 -2.43 -15.07 2.98
C HIS A 21 -1.99 -16.17 3.96
N ARG A 22 -2.23 -16.00 5.27
CA ARG A 22 -1.84 -16.99 6.29
C ARG A 22 -2.74 -18.22 6.29
N VAL A 23 -3.92 -18.12 5.70
CA VAL A 23 -4.86 -19.25 5.57
C VAL A 23 -4.52 -20.11 4.35
N ILE A 24 -3.62 -19.66 3.46
CA ILE A 24 -3.23 -20.40 2.24
C ILE A 24 -2.60 -21.75 2.60
N THR A 25 -1.74 -21.80 3.62
CA THR A 25 -1.10 -23.03 4.10
C THR A 25 -2.12 -24.06 4.60
N TYR A 26 -3.29 -23.61 5.04
CA TYR A 26 -4.36 -24.46 5.55
C TYR A 26 -5.22 -25.10 4.44
N ALA A 27 -5.24 -24.49 3.24
CA ALA A 27 -6.13 -24.91 2.16
C ALA A 27 -5.84 -26.33 1.61
N PRO A 28 -4.59 -26.75 1.31
CA PRO A 28 -4.32 -28.08 0.78
C PRO A 28 -4.65 -29.23 1.75
N PRO A 29 -4.28 -29.17 3.05
CA PRO A 29 -4.68 -30.21 4.01
C PRO A 29 -6.19 -30.30 4.18
N LEU A 30 -6.90 -29.17 4.27
CA LEU A 30 -8.36 -29.16 4.33
C LEU A 30 -8.98 -29.81 3.11
N ALA A 31 -8.56 -29.42 1.91
CA ALA A 31 -9.08 -29.98 0.67
C ALA A 31 -8.90 -31.49 0.62
N TYR A 32 -7.71 -31.98 1.00
CA TYR A 32 -7.44 -33.42 1.10
C TYR A 32 -8.41 -34.13 2.05
N PHE A 33 -8.60 -33.62 3.27
CA PHE A 33 -9.49 -34.25 4.24
C PHE A 33 -10.95 -34.18 3.81
N ILE A 34 -11.43 -33.03 3.35
CA ILE A 34 -12.81 -32.85 2.88
C ILE A 34 -13.10 -33.82 1.73
N SER A 35 -12.24 -33.88 0.71
CA SER A 35 -12.40 -34.81 -0.40
C SER A 35 -12.36 -36.27 0.06
N HIS A 36 -11.43 -36.61 0.94
CA HIS A 36 -11.31 -37.97 1.48
C HIS A 36 -12.57 -38.40 2.26
N TYR A 37 -13.09 -37.52 3.13
CA TYR A 37 -14.30 -37.80 3.89
C TYR A 37 -15.54 -37.92 3.00
N ILE A 38 -15.68 -37.06 1.98
CA ILE A 38 -16.80 -37.15 1.03
C ILE A 38 -16.77 -38.49 0.28
N LEU A 39 -15.60 -38.96 -0.15
CA LEU A 39 -15.45 -40.24 -0.85
C LEU A 39 -15.66 -41.47 0.05
N LEU A 40 -15.39 -41.36 1.35
CA LEU A 40 -15.54 -42.46 2.31
C LEU A 40 -17.02 -42.75 2.65
N ILE A 41 -17.94 -41.82 2.36
CA ILE A 41 -19.36 -41.97 2.68
C ILE A 41 -19.98 -43.06 1.80
N ARG A 42 -20.41 -44.16 2.44
CA ARG A 42 -21.00 -45.33 1.78
C ARG A 42 -22.32 -45.03 1.05
N ARG A 43 -23.08 -44.02 1.51
CA ARG A 43 -24.38 -43.62 0.94
C ARG A 43 -24.19 -42.41 0.01
N LYS A 44 -24.18 -42.64 -1.29
CA LYS A 44 -23.93 -41.60 -2.33
C LYS A 44 -24.82 -40.36 -2.19
N TRP A 45 -26.10 -40.53 -1.85
CA TRP A 45 -27.02 -39.39 -1.70
C TRP A 45 -26.63 -38.44 -0.56
N ILE A 46 -26.00 -38.95 0.51
CA ILE A 46 -25.50 -38.11 1.61
C ILE A 46 -24.27 -37.32 1.17
N ALA A 47 -23.36 -37.95 0.42
CA ALA A 47 -22.20 -37.27 -0.14
C ALA A 47 -22.62 -36.14 -1.11
N GLU A 48 -23.64 -36.39 -1.93
CA GLU A 48 -24.19 -35.42 -2.86
C GLU A 48 -24.86 -34.24 -2.13
N LEU A 49 -25.66 -34.51 -1.09
CA LEU A 49 -26.23 -33.47 -0.22
C LEU A 49 -25.17 -32.59 0.44
N LEU A 50 -24.08 -33.19 0.94
CA LEU A 50 -22.97 -32.44 1.55
C LEU A 50 -22.27 -31.54 0.54
N LEU A 51 -22.07 -32.02 -0.70
CA LEU A 51 -21.44 -31.25 -1.77
C LEU A 51 -22.33 -30.06 -2.19
N TRP A 52 -23.63 -30.29 -2.34
CA TRP A 52 -24.60 -29.23 -2.61
C TRP A 52 -24.67 -28.22 -1.47
N GLY A 53 -24.67 -28.69 -0.22
CA GLY A 53 -24.66 -27.84 0.96
C GLY A 53 -23.40 -26.98 1.05
N PHE A 54 -22.23 -27.56 0.78
CA PHE A 54 -20.96 -26.82 0.73
C PHE A 54 -20.96 -25.74 -0.36
N THR A 55 -21.42 -26.09 -1.56
CA THR A 55 -21.52 -25.15 -2.70
C THR A 55 -22.49 -24.01 -2.39
N ALA A 56 -23.69 -24.33 -1.87
CA ALA A 56 -24.68 -23.33 -1.46
C ALA A 56 -24.14 -22.42 -0.33
N GLY A 57 -23.37 -22.98 0.59
CA GLY A 57 -22.68 -22.24 1.65
C GLY A 57 -21.70 -21.22 1.09
N ILE A 58 -20.83 -21.61 0.16
CA ILE A 58 -19.89 -20.69 -0.51
C ILE A 58 -20.65 -19.56 -1.20
N VAL A 59 -21.69 -19.87 -1.98
CA VAL A 59 -22.49 -18.87 -2.70
C VAL A 59 -23.17 -17.92 -1.72
N THR A 60 -23.70 -18.43 -0.61
CA THR A 60 -24.39 -17.63 0.41
C THR A 60 -23.43 -16.69 1.11
N VAL A 61 -22.25 -17.16 1.51
CA VAL A 61 -21.22 -16.30 2.13
C VAL A 61 -20.75 -15.23 1.14
N ALA A 62 -20.48 -15.59 -0.12
CA ALA A 62 -20.08 -14.62 -1.14
C ALA A 62 -21.18 -13.57 -1.40
N TYR A 63 -22.44 -13.99 -1.43
CA TYR A 63 -23.58 -13.10 -1.58
C TYR A 63 -23.72 -12.15 -0.38
N LEU A 64 -23.68 -12.67 0.84
CA LEU A 64 -23.77 -11.84 2.06
C LEU A 64 -22.60 -10.85 2.18
N ALA A 65 -21.39 -11.26 1.77
CA ALA A 65 -20.20 -10.39 1.74
C ALA A 65 -20.36 -9.25 0.72
N ARG A 66 -20.94 -9.53 -0.45
CA ARG A 66 -21.20 -8.52 -1.48
C ARG A 66 -22.21 -7.45 -1.03
N TYR A 67 -23.21 -7.83 -0.25
CA TYR A 67 -24.23 -6.90 0.27
C TYR A 67 -23.86 -6.30 1.64
N GLY A 68 -22.61 -6.48 2.11
CA GLY A 68 -22.11 -5.86 3.33
C GLY A 68 -22.80 -6.35 4.61
N LYS A 69 -23.44 -7.52 4.60
CA LYS A 69 -24.07 -8.11 5.79
C LYS A 69 -23.09 -8.86 6.71
N ILE A 70 -21.86 -9.03 6.24
CA ILE A 70 -20.71 -9.55 6.97
C ILE A 70 -19.53 -8.62 6.67
N ASP A 71 -18.62 -8.48 7.64
CA ASP A 71 -17.39 -7.72 7.48
C ASP A 71 -16.64 -8.23 6.25
N SER A 72 -16.70 -7.44 5.18
CA SER A 72 -15.96 -7.69 3.96
C SER A 72 -14.72 -6.84 3.97
N ILE A 73 -13.61 -7.41 3.49
CA ILE A 73 -12.38 -6.66 3.32
C ILE A 73 -12.64 -5.64 2.22
N ASP A 74 -12.48 -4.37 2.55
CA ASP A 74 -12.60 -3.29 1.59
C ASP A 74 -11.38 -3.30 0.67
N TYR A 75 -11.51 -4.01 -0.46
CA TYR A 75 -10.48 -4.09 -1.49
C TYR A 75 -10.22 -2.73 -2.15
N GLN A 76 -11.08 -1.72 -1.99
CA GLN A 76 -10.82 -0.37 -2.50
C GLN A 76 -9.62 0.25 -1.79
N LYS A 77 -9.33 -0.12 -0.54
CA LYS A 77 -8.13 0.31 0.19
C LYS A 77 -6.81 -0.23 -0.38
N ILE A 78 -6.86 -1.24 -1.25
CA ILE A 78 -5.68 -1.74 -1.96
C ILE A 78 -5.33 -0.82 -3.13
N TYR A 79 -6.34 -0.15 -3.70
CA TYR A 79 -6.14 0.83 -4.74
C TYR A 79 -5.85 2.19 -4.11
N PHE A 80 -4.97 2.96 -4.74
CA PHE A 80 -4.74 4.33 -4.33
C PHE A 80 -5.93 5.20 -4.73
N ASN A 81 -6.27 6.17 -3.89
CA ASN A 81 -7.27 7.18 -4.24
C ASN A 81 -6.69 8.08 -5.34
N LYS A 82 -7.41 8.23 -6.44
CA LYS A 82 -7.04 9.14 -7.52
C LYS A 82 -7.10 10.59 -7.02
N VAL A 83 -6.14 11.39 -7.46
CA VAL A 83 -6.12 12.82 -7.19
C VAL A 83 -6.48 13.54 -8.49
N ASP A 84 -7.71 14.04 -8.58
CA ASP A 84 -8.30 14.59 -9.83
C ASP A 84 -7.51 15.78 -10.41
N ALA A 85 -6.77 16.51 -9.57
CA ALA A 85 -5.95 17.66 -9.96
C ALA A 85 -4.44 17.37 -9.91
N ALA A 86 -4.03 16.11 -10.01
CA ALA A 86 -2.61 15.78 -10.06
C ALA A 86 -1.96 16.32 -11.35
N PRO A 87 -0.72 16.82 -11.29
CA PRO A 87 0.06 17.11 -12.49
C PRO A 87 0.26 15.83 -13.33
N VAL A 88 0.66 15.98 -14.59
CA VAL A 88 0.93 14.85 -15.49
C VAL A 88 2.34 14.94 -16.05
N ASN A 89 3.02 13.80 -16.14
CA ASN A 89 4.36 13.62 -16.71
C ASN A 89 5.45 14.50 -16.07
N LYS A 90 5.35 14.77 -14.77
CA LYS A 90 6.38 15.50 -14.03
C LYS A 90 7.17 14.57 -13.12
N ARG A 91 8.40 14.95 -12.83
CA ARG A 91 9.19 14.37 -11.73
C ARG A 91 8.78 15.00 -10.42
N ILE A 92 8.21 14.21 -9.51
CA ILE A 92 7.58 14.73 -8.30
C ILE A 92 8.16 14.13 -7.03
N LEU A 93 8.20 14.95 -5.99
CA LEU A 93 8.42 14.55 -4.60
C LEU A 93 7.13 14.81 -3.82
N VAL A 94 6.55 13.76 -3.25
CA VAL A 94 5.29 13.86 -2.49
C VAL A 94 5.59 13.62 -1.02
N LEU A 95 5.35 14.63 -0.20
CA LEU A 95 5.58 14.59 1.25
C LEU A 95 4.26 14.33 1.99
N ASP A 96 3.52 13.33 1.51
CA ASP A 96 2.22 12.91 2.02
C ASP A 96 1.96 11.43 1.76
N GLU A 97 0.95 10.85 2.41
CA GLU A 97 0.55 9.45 2.23
C GLU A 97 -0.35 9.24 0.99
N GLN A 98 -0.46 10.22 0.10
CA GLN A 98 -1.32 10.16 -1.09
C GLN A 98 -0.57 9.62 -2.31
N TRP A 99 -0.76 8.33 -2.59
CA TRP A 99 -0.09 7.64 -3.70
C TRP A 99 -0.64 8.01 -5.08
N GLY A 100 -1.86 8.57 -5.13
CA GLY A 100 -2.51 8.96 -6.39
C GLY A 100 -1.74 10.00 -7.20
N TYR A 101 -0.87 10.79 -6.57
CA TYR A 101 0.01 11.70 -7.29
C TYR A 101 0.99 10.98 -8.23
N PHE A 102 1.34 9.72 -7.98
CA PHE A 102 2.30 8.97 -8.80
C PHE A 102 1.66 8.23 -9.99
N GLU A 103 0.33 8.25 -10.16
CA GLU A 103 -0.34 7.51 -11.26
C GLU A 103 0.18 7.91 -12.65
N ASN A 104 0.41 9.21 -12.87
CA ASN A 104 0.87 9.76 -14.14
C ASN A 104 2.18 10.55 -14.01
N ASN A 105 2.94 10.34 -12.92
CA ASN A 105 4.16 11.09 -12.63
C ASN A 105 5.28 10.13 -12.24
N THR A 106 6.51 10.61 -12.38
CA THR A 106 7.71 9.85 -12.01
C THR A 106 8.21 10.30 -10.64
N LEU A 107 8.68 9.36 -9.83
CA LEU A 107 9.28 9.66 -8.53
C LEU A 107 10.61 10.38 -8.71
N ALA A 108 10.84 11.42 -7.90
CA ALA A 108 12.12 12.10 -7.76
C ALA A 108 12.76 11.87 -6.38
N THR A 109 14.09 12.02 -6.27
CA THR A 109 14.88 12.03 -5.01
C THR A 109 14.86 10.74 -4.16
N GLY A 110 14.22 9.66 -4.62
CA GLY A 110 14.17 8.35 -3.94
C GLY A 110 13.29 8.30 -2.68
N PHE A 111 12.76 9.43 -2.21
CA PHE A 111 11.84 9.52 -1.07
C PHE A 111 10.41 9.17 -1.51
N TYR A 112 10.15 7.87 -1.67
CA TYR A 112 8.85 7.35 -2.10
C TYR A 112 7.84 7.25 -0.96
N GLU A 113 8.20 6.56 0.12
CA GLU A 113 7.31 6.29 1.24
C GLU A 113 7.43 7.42 2.27
N TRP A 114 6.39 8.25 2.36
CA TRP A 114 6.35 9.37 3.30
C TRP A 114 6.47 8.92 4.75
N LYS A 115 5.82 7.81 5.12
CA LYS A 115 5.83 7.33 6.51
C LYS A 115 7.24 7.05 7.03
N ILE A 116 8.13 6.61 6.15
CA ILE A 116 9.55 6.36 6.45
C ILE A 116 10.36 7.65 6.28
N SER A 117 10.11 8.39 5.21
CA SER A 117 10.91 9.55 4.81
C SER A 117 10.71 10.76 5.73
N GLN A 118 9.53 10.91 6.35
CA GLN A 118 9.17 12.05 7.19
C GLN A 118 10.18 12.36 8.29
N LYS A 119 10.87 11.34 8.82
CA LYS A 119 11.90 11.53 9.84
C LYS A 119 13.02 12.45 9.34
N TYR A 120 13.48 12.25 8.11
CA TYR A 120 14.55 13.05 7.52
C TYR A 120 14.14 14.51 7.29
N PHE A 121 12.88 14.72 6.87
CA PHE A 121 12.34 16.06 6.57
C PHE A 121 11.88 16.83 7.83
N ARG A 122 11.49 16.15 8.91
CA ARG A 122 11.08 16.79 10.17
C ARG A 122 12.26 17.09 11.08
N GLU A 123 13.25 16.20 11.13
CA GLU A 123 14.41 16.33 12.02
C GLU A 123 15.60 17.00 11.31
N THR A 124 15.38 18.20 10.78
CA THR A 124 16.40 18.97 10.01
C THR A 124 17.52 19.57 10.87
N ASP A 125 17.45 19.41 12.20
CA ASP A 125 18.54 19.77 13.11
C ASP A 125 19.70 18.77 13.07
N TYR A 126 19.44 17.52 12.64
CA TYR A 126 20.52 16.56 12.39
C TYR A 126 21.14 16.81 11.03
N PHE A 127 22.41 17.21 11.05
CA PHE A 127 23.16 17.51 9.83
C PHE A 127 23.19 16.35 8.82
N GLN A 128 23.21 15.10 9.29
CA GLN A 128 23.17 13.93 8.43
C GLN A 128 21.92 13.89 7.54
N ASN A 129 20.75 14.28 8.06
CA ASN A 129 19.50 14.32 7.32
C ASN A 129 19.56 15.40 6.23
N VAL A 130 20.14 16.56 6.56
CA VAL A 130 20.33 17.67 5.62
C VAL A 130 21.23 17.24 4.45
N VAL A 131 22.36 16.58 4.73
CA VAL A 131 23.28 16.09 3.69
C VAL A 131 22.63 15.00 2.82
N LEU A 132 21.83 14.11 3.42
CA LEU A 132 21.11 13.08 2.67
C LEU A 132 20.14 13.72 1.66
N ILE A 133 19.36 14.70 2.12
CA ILE A 133 18.40 15.43 1.28
C ILE A 133 19.15 16.19 0.19
N ASP A 134 20.23 16.90 0.52
CA ASP A 134 21.03 17.67 -0.44
C ASP A 134 21.54 16.78 -1.58
N LYS A 135 22.18 15.65 -1.24
CA LYS A 135 22.66 14.68 -2.23
C LYS A 135 21.53 14.05 -3.05
N ALA A 136 20.37 13.81 -2.45
CA ALA A 136 19.23 13.27 -3.18
C ALA A 136 18.72 14.27 -4.24
N PHE A 137 18.68 15.55 -3.89
CA PHE A 137 18.29 16.64 -4.80
C PHE A 137 19.36 16.93 -5.88
N GLU A 138 20.65 16.78 -5.56
CA GLU A 138 21.73 16.88 -6.54
C GLU A 138 21.66 15.78 -7.60
N ASN A 139 21.35 14.54 -7.18
CA ASN A 139 21.28 13.40 -8.09
C ASN A 139 20.02 13.41 -8.95
N ASP A 140 18.86 13.76 -8.37
CA ASP A 140 17.59 13.76 -9.08
C ASP A 140 16.67 14.86 -8.60
N LEU A 141 16.75 16.01 -9.27
CA LEU A 141 16.04 17.22 -8.90
C LEU A 141 14.54 17.12 -9.24
N PRO A 142 13.62 17.27 -8.24
CA PRO A 142 12.19 17.22 -8.47
C PRO A 142 11.70 18.48 -9.19
N GLU A 143 10.78 18.32 -10.13
CA GLU A 143 10.14 19.43 -10.86
C GLU A 143 8.97 20.02 -10.07
N LEU A 144 8.29 19.18 -9.30
CA LEU A 144 7.22 19.57 -8.37
C LEU A 144 7.43 18.88 -7.02
N ILE A 145 7.29 19.64 -5.95
CA ILE A 145 7.25 19.14 -4.58
C ILE A 145 5.87 19.39 -4.02
N VAL A 146 5.18 18.35 -3.58
CA VAL A 146 3.86 18.41 -2.94
C VAL A 146 4.09 18.32 -1.43
N ASP A 147 3.91 19.43 -0.72
CA ASP A 147 4.22 19.57 0.71
C ASP A 147 3.00 20.07 1.51
N PRO A 148 1.96 19.22 1.69
CA PRO A 148 0.81 19.57 2.52
C PRO A 148 1.19 19.63 4.01
N ASN A 149 2.22 18.90 4.43
CA ASN A 149 2.71 18.83 5.80
C ASN A 149 3.65 20.00 6.20
N GLN A 150 3.94 20.92 5.27
CA GLN A 150 4.77 22.12 5.48
C GLN A 150 6.16 21.83 6.07
N VAL A 151 6.79 20.74 5.65
CA VAL A 151 8.14 20.35 6.14
C VAL A 151 9.27 20.97 5.32
N MET A 152 9.03 21.32 4.04
CA MET A 152 10.06 21.90 3.17
C MET A 152 10.61 23.25 3.62
N PRO A 153 9.84 24.16 4.25
CA PRO A 153 10.40 25.40 4.79
C PRO A 153 11.58 25.18 5.75
N GLY A 154 11.54 24.12 6.56
CA GLY A 154 12.64 23.74 7.45
C GLY A 154 13.89 23.33 6.67
N VAL A 155 13.70 22.52 5.62
CA VAL A 155 14.78 22.10 4.71
C VAL A 155 15.38 23.31 3.99
N PHE A 156 14.57 24.19 3.43
CA PHE A 156 15.03 25.40 2.71
C PHE A 156 15.80 26.37 3.59
N LYS A 157 15.49 26.45 4.89
CA LYS A 157 16.27 27.25 5.84
C LYS A 157 17.68 26.70 6.04
N ARG A 158 17.85 25.37 6.00
CA ARG A 158 19.14 24.70 6.13
C ARG A 158 19.91 24.63 4.81
N ILE A 159 19.20 24.50 3.68
CA ILE A 159 19.77 24.39 2.32
C ILE A 159 19.22 25.52 1.43
N PRO A 160 19.75 26.75 1.55
CA PRO A 160 19.26 27.89 0.78
C PRO A 160 19.54 27.77 -0.73
N ALA A 161 20.48 26.92 -1.14
CA ALA A 161 20.78 26.66 -2.54
C ALA A 161 19.61 26.02 -3.28
N ILE A 162 18.94 25.05 -2.65
CA ILE A 162 17.73 24.41 -3.18
C ILE A 162 16.57 25.41 -3.17
N ALA A 163 16.41 26.17 -2.07
CA ALA A 163 15.31 27.13 -1.93
C ALA A 163 15.24 28.15 -3.08
N LYS A 164 16.39 28.56 -3.62
CA LYS A 164 16.48 29.50 -4.76
C LYS A 164 15.99 28.94 -6.08
N GLN A 165 15.81 27.63 -6.20
CA GLN A 165 15.42 26.96 -7.45
C GLN A 165 13.90 26.73 -7.56
N TYR A 166 13.14 26.99 -6.48
CA TYR A 166 11.71 26.70 -6.42
C TYR A 166 10.86 27.94 -6.14
N VAL A 167 9.66 27.97 -6.74
CA VAL A 167 8.60 28.95 -6.46
C VAL A 167 7.49 28.27 -5.68
N LYS A 168 7.04 28.90 -4.60
CA LYS A 168 5.94 28.39 -3.78
C LYS A 168 4.58 28.77 -4.38
N HIS A 169 3.73 27.77 -4.58
CA HIS A 169 2.33 27.90 -4.97
C HIS A 169 1.45 27.14 -3.97
N GLY A 170 0.94 27.85 -2.95
CA GLY A 170 0.13 27.24 -1.88
C GLY A 170 0.91 26.19 -1.09
N THR A 171 0.52 24.93 -1.22
CA THR A 171 1.14 23.74 -0.60
C THR A 171 2.13 23.02 -1.53
N THR A 172 2.43 23.59 -2.70
CA THR A 172 3.33 22.99 -3.69
C THR A 172 4.50 23.91 -4.02
N TYR A 173 5.63 23.34 -4.43
CA TYR A 173 6.80 24.06 -4.90
C TYR A 173 7.16 23.61 -6.31
N GLN A 174 7.27 24.55 -7.24
CA GLN A 174 7.59 24.27 -8.64
C GLN A 174 8.98 24.77 -8.99
N LEU A 175 9.71 24.00 -9.78
CA LEU A 175 11.03 24.38 -10.25
C LEU A 175 10.95 25.61 -11.18
N ILE A 176 11.79 26.61 -10.96
CA ILE A 176 11.77 27.90 -11.69
C ILE A 176 11.93 27.72 -13.19
N SER A 177 12.71 26.72 -13.64
CA SER A 177 12.90 26.44 -15.07
C SER A 177 11.60 26.10 -15.82
N ILE A 178 10.54 25.72 -15.11
CA ILE A 178 9.25 25.29 -15.68
C ILE A 178 8.17 26.36 -15.45
N ALA A 179 8.31 27.19 -14.42
CA ALA A 179 7.33 28.23 -14.07
C ALA A 179 7.35 29.44 -15.03
N ASN A 180 8.36 29.56 -15.91
CA ASN A 180 8.47 30.66 -16.86
C ASN A 180 8.73 30.12 -18.28
N PRO A 181 7.69 29.61 -18.99
CA PRO A 181 7.80 29.42 -20.43
C PRO A 181 7.89 30.81 -21.06
N LYS A 182 8.96 31.07 -21.82
CA LYS A 182 9.00 32.23 -22.72
C LYS A 182 7.87 32.17 -23.73
#